data_AF-A0A2U1J6R7-F1
#
_entry.id   AF-A0A2U1J6R7-F1
#
_cell.length_a   1.000
_cell.length_b   1.000
_cell.length_c   1.000
_cell.angle_alpha   90.00
_cell.angle_beta   90.00
_cell.angle_gamma   90.00
#
_symmetry.space_group_name_H-M   'P 1'
#
loop_
_entity.id
_entity.type
_entity.pdbx_description
1 polymer ?
#
loop_
_entity_poly.entity_id
_entity_poly.type
_entity_poly.pdbx_seq_one_letter_code
_entity_poly.pdbx_strand_id
1 'polypeptide(L)'
;MILGGIALLGTIATCLFNCVDAYYMPGLAPINYKEGDKVELQVNALVPSINHQKKIKAIVPYDYYHKGFGFCRPDDKEPKQARSSLGSILFGDRIYESPFKLSMKVDEKCKFLCKSSIDDFQKWFLIGKIKENYRMDWLIDGLPAIQSQIDGEQEPEIASIGFPLGYAKDKNTVYIYNHYDIQILYHDVGKNYNRVVGVSISPKSKKTESSFLTKPNCETAEPLNLALKSVDQIVYTYSVTWKKSDITWSTRWDSYLAVKNSAIHWISLVSSFIIVLFLAGMVALIFLRVLRKEILQYNSNENDAMSEDFGWKLVHGDVFRPPQRLNLLCVLVGSGYQIFYMILLTIVFALLGLLSPSNRGSLTSAALAFYMLFGFSAGNNSSHLYNSYGGTNRKSNVLYTIFFIPA
;
A
#
# COMPACT_ATOMS: atom_id res chain seq x y z
N MET A 1 13.34 30.60 38.31
CA MET A 1 12.32 29.53 38.10
C MET A 1 12.18 29.07 36.65
N ILE A 2 12.40 29.93 35.64
CA ILE A 2 12.27 29.58 34.21
C ILE A 2 13.45 28.71 33.69
N LEU A 3 14.68 28.93 34.16
CA LEU A 3 15.84 28.11 33.76
C LEU A 3 15.75 26.64 34.22
N GLY A 4 15.12 26.38 35.36
CA GLY A 4 14.99 25.01 35.90
C GLY A 4 14.03 24.13 35.09
N GLY A 5 13.00 24.71 34.48
CA GLY A 5 12.06 23.99 33.62
C GLY A 5 12.66 23.57 32.28
N ILE A 6 13.55 24.40 31.72
CA ILE A 6 14.25 24.10 30.45
C ILE A 6 15.27 22.97 30.65
N ALA A 7 15.99 22.98 31.78
CA ALA A 7 16.90 21.89 32.14
C ALA A 7 16.16 20.56 32.35
N LEU A 8 14.99 20.60 33.01
CA LEU A 8 14.17 19.40 33.24
C LEU A 8 13.62 18.80 31.94
N LEU A 9 13.13 19.63 31.02
CA LEU A 9 12.69 19.21 29.68
C LEU A 9 13.86 18.65 28.85
N GLY A 10 15.05 19.26 28.95
CA GLY A 10 16.27 18.75 28.30
C GLY A 10 16.71 17.39 28.83
N THR A 11 16.61 17.16 30.15
CA THR A 11 16.92 15.86 30.77
C THR A 11 15.89 14.78 30.45
N ILE A 12 14.59 15.13 30.35
CA ILE A 12 13.54 14.18 29.95
C ILE A 12 13.70 13.80 28.47
N ALA A 13 14.01 14.77 27.60
CA ALA A 13 14.26 14.52 26.19
C ALA A 13 15.49 13.61 25.98
N THR A 14 16.58 13.83 26.73
CA THR A 14 17.80 13.01 26.63
C THR A 14 17.64 11.60 27.22
N CYS A 15 16.84 11.41 28.27
CA CYS A 15 16.51 10.06 28.76
C CYS A 15 15.64 9.26 27.78
N LEU A 16 14.76 9.91 27.00
CA LEU A 16 13.93 9.24 25.99
C LEU A 16 14.77 8.72 24.79
N PHE A 17 15.92 9.32 24.49
CA PHE A 17 16.80 8.85 23.41
C PHE A 17 17.52 7.52 23.70
N ASN A 18 17.64 7.11 24.98
CA ASN A 18 18.35 5.89 25.35
C ASN A 18 17.47 4.62 25.37
N CYS A 19 16.15 4.77 25.17
CA CYS A 19 15.20 3.66 25.08
C CYS A 19 14.60 3.55 23.67
N VAL A 20 15.43 3.72 22.64
CA VAL A 20 15.00 3.50 21.26
C VAL A 20 15.33 2.07 20.86
N ASP A 21 14.35 1.18 21.01
CA ASP A 21 14.33 -0.04 20.20
C ASP A 21 14.10 0.39 18.76
N ALA A 22 15.12 0.20 17.91
CA ALA A 22 15.06 0.55 16.51
C ALA A 22 13.91 -0.24 15.84
N TYR A 23 12.83 0.46 15.50
CA TYR A 23 11.71 -0.12 14.77
C TYR A 23 12.19 -0.51 13.36
N TYR A 24 12.20 -1.81 13.07
CA TYR A 24 12.47 -2.29 11.72
C TYR A 24 11.36 -1.78 10.80
N MET A 25 11.73 -0.93 9.85
CA MET A 25 10.82 -0.42 8.83
C MET A 25 11.04 -1.25 7.55
N PRO A 26 10.14 -2.20 7.23
CA PRO A 26 10.34 -3.14 6.14
C PRO A 26 10.57 -2.43 4.79
N GLY A 27 11.60 -2.86 4.06
CA GLY A 27 11.91 -2.36 2.72
C GLY A 27 12.77 -1.10 2.63
N LEU A 28 13.25 -0.55 3.75
CA LEU A 28 14.24 0.56 3.75
C LEU A 28 15.69 0.07 3.72
N ALA A 29 15.98 -1.07 4.36
CA ALA A 29 17.31 -1.68 4.37
C ALA A 29 17.30 -3.01 3.59
N PRO A 30 18.31 -3.26 2.73
CA PRO A 30 18.43 -4.53 2.03
C PRO A 30 18.81 -5.64 3.01
N ILE A 31 18.16 -6.80 2.86
CA ILE A 31 18.61 -8.04 3.50
C ILE A 31 19.66 -8.68 2.60
N ASN A 32 20.86 -8.94 3.14
CA ASN A 32 21.92 -9.63 2.42
C ASN A 32 21.90 -11.12 2.81
N TYR A 33 21.70 -11.99 1.83
CA TYR A 33 21.69 -13.44 2.02
C TYR A 33 22.99 -14.05 1.50
N LYS A 34 23.56 -14.97 2.27
CA LYS A 34 24.58 -15.92 1.79
C LYS A 34 23.90 -17.13 1.18
N GLU A 35 24.67 -17.89 0.41
CA GLU A 35 24.20 -19.16 -0.14
C GLU A 35 23.80 -20.13 0.98
N GLY A 36 22.62 -20.74 0.85
CA GLY A 36 22.03 -21.60 1.88
C GLY A 36 21.28 -20.89 3.01
N ASP A 37 21.34 -19.55 3.10
CA ASP A 37 20.57 -18.83 4.11
C ASP A 37 19.06 -19.03 3.91
N LYS A 38 18.33 -19.12 5.02
CA LYS A 38 16.87 -19.26 5.01
C LYS A 38 16.23 -18.00 4.45
N VAL A 39 15.40 -18.18 3.41
CA VAL A 39 14.58 -17.11 2.84
C VAL A 39 13.13 -17.38 3.21
N GLU A 40 12.50 -16.40 3.88
CA GLU A 40 11.14 -16.57 4.38
C GLU A 40 10.10 -16.24 3.31
N LEU A 41 9.18 -17.19 3.10
CA LEU A 41 7.95 -16.95 2.35
C LEU A 41 6.85 -16.65 3.35
N GLN A 42 6.18 -15.52 3.14
CA GLN A 42 5.06 -15.07 3.94
C GLN A 42 3.79 -15.05 3.10
N VAL A 43 2.64 -15.17 3.75
CA VAL A 43 1.33 -15.25 3.09
C VAL A 43 0.39 -14.22 3.70
N ASN A 44 -0.37 -13.54 2.86
CA ASN A 44 -1.39 -12.57 3.27
C ASN A 44 -2.81 -13.11 3.04
N ALA A 45 -3.82 -12.36 3.49
CA ALA A 45 -5.22 -12.65 3.20
C ALA A 45 -5.49 -12.74 1.69
N LEU A 46 -6.35 -13.67 1.30
CA LEU A 46 -6.80 -13.83 -0.06
C LEU A 46 -7.87 -12.79 -0.37
N VAL A 47 -7.68 -12.10 -1.49
CA VAL A 47 -8.59 -11.06 -1.97
C VAL A 47 -9.28 -11.51 -3.27
N PRO A 48 -10.57 -11.22 -3.43
CA PRO A 48 -11.26 -11.43 -4.70
C PRO A 48 -10.72 -10.45 -5.76
N SER A 49 -10.55 -10.92 -6.98
CA SER A 49 -10.06 -10.11 -8.09
C SER A 49 -11.00 -10.14 -9.27
N ILE A 50 -10.90 -9.11 -10.12
CA ILE A 50 -11.62 -8.98 -11.38
C ILE A 50 -11.39 -10.25 -12.23
N ASN A 51 -12.47 -10.95 -12.58
CA ASN A 51 -12.43 -12.10 -13.49
C ASN A 51 -12.25 -11.64 -14.95
N HIS A 52 -12.03 -12.58 -15.88
CA HIS A 52 -11.99 -12.32 -17.33
C HIS A 52 -13.20 -11.52 -17.86
N GLN A 53 -14.36 -11.61 -17.19
CA GLN A 53 -15.56 -10.84 -17.53
C GLN A 53 -15.60 -9.41 -16.96
N LYS A 54 -14.46 -8.91 -16.43
CA LYS A 54 -14.32 -7.57 -15.81
C LYS A 54 -15.30 -7.28 -14.67
N LYS A 55 -15.75 -8.31 -13.94
CA LYS A 55 -16.64 -8.18 -12.78
C LYS A 55 -16.00 -8.76 -11.53
N ILE A 56 -16.18 -8.07 -10.41
CA ILE A 56 -15.84 -8.54 -9.06
C ILE A 56 -17.08 -9.27 -8.52
N LYS A 57 -16.92 -10.53 -8.12
CA LYS A 57 -18.03 -11.35 -7.60
C LYS A 57 -18.17 -11.32 -6.08
N ALA A 58 -17.12 -10.94 -5.37
CA ALA A 58 -17.09 -10.90 -3.91
C ALA A 58 -16.24 -9.72 -3.42
N ILE A 59 -16.46 -9.26 -2.19
CA ILE A 59 -15.80 -8.07 -1.62
C ILE A 59 -15.00 -8.42 -0.34
N VAL A 60 -15.31 -9.53 0.30
CA VAL A 60 -14.77 -9.89 1.62
C VAL A 60 -13.42 -10.62 1.47
N PRO A 61 -12.33 -10.12 2.08
CA PRO A 61 -11.07 -10.86 2.15
C PRO A 61 -11.14 -11.99 3.18
N TYR A 62 -10.41 -13.08 2.95
CA TYR A 62 -10.28 -14.18 3.90
C TYR A 62 -8.83 -14.43 4.26
N ASP A 63 -8.55 -14.63 5.55
CA ASP A 63 -7.20 -14.97 6.01
C ASP A 63 -6.70 -16.26 5.36
N TYR A 64 -5.41 -16.33 5.05
CA TYR A 64 -4.80 -17.50 4.41
C TYR A 64 -5.10 -18.79 5.18
N TYR A 65 -5.02 -18.75 6.51
CA TYR A 65 -5.24 -19.90 7.38
C TYR A 65 -6.70 -20.10 7.82
N HIS A 66 -7.66 -19.45 7.15
CA HIS A 66 -9.09 -19.65 7.39
C HIS A 66 -9.46 -21.14 7.23
N LYS A 67 -10.27 -21.67 8.16
CA LYS A 67 -10.60 -23.10 8.23
C LYS A 67 -11.19 -23.66 6.94
N GLY A 68 -11.94 -22.84 6.20
CA GLY A 68 -12.55 -23.23 4.92
C GLY A 68 -11.55 -23.55 3.78
N PHE A 69 -10.32 -23.05 3.84
CA PHE A 69 -9.32 -23.33 2.79
C PHE A 69 -8.55 -24.64 3.00
N GLY A 70 -8.34 -25.02 4.27
CA GLY A 70 -7.56 -26.23 4.58
C GLY A 70 -6.11 -26.18 4.07
N PHE A 71 -5.46 -25.02 3.99
CA PHE A 71 -4.06 -24.96 3.57
C PHE A 71 -3.10 -25.54 4.61
N CYS A 72 -1.92 -25.94 4.12
CA CYS A 72 -0.81 -26.41 4.95
C CYS A 72 -0.43 -25.36 6.01
N ARG A 73 -0.34 -25.78 7.26
CA ARG A 73 0.14 -24.94 8.37
C ARG A 73 1.60 -25.26 8.70
N PRO A 74 2.37 -24.31 9.25
CA PRO A 74 3.70 -24.58 9.80
C PRO A 74 3.64 -25.66 10.89
N ASP A 75 4.70 -26.46 11.00
CA ASP A 75 4.86 -27.61 11.91
C ASP A 75 4.18 -27.41 13.30
N ASP A 76 3.09 -28.15 13.58
CA ASP A 76 2.28 -28.24 14.84
C ASP A 76 2.12 -26.99 15.73
N LYS A 77 2.37 -25.80 15.18
CA LYS A 77 2.34 -24.52 15.89
C LYS A 77 1.39 -23.59 15.16
N GLU A 78 0.70 -22.75 15.93
CA GLU A 78 -0.13 -21.71 15.32
C GLU A 78 0.74 -20.80 14.44
N PRO A 79 0.26 -20.42 13.24
CA PRO A 79 0.99 -19.56 12.34
C PRO A 79 1.31 -18.24 13.04
N LYS A 80 2.61 -17.91 13.11
CA LYS A 80 3.04 -16.64 13.69
C LYS A 80 2.75 -15.51 12.72
N GLN A 81 2.22 -14.42 13.25
CA GLN A 81 2.08 -13.19 12.49
C GLN A 81 3.48 -12.64 12.17
N ALA A 82 3.73 -12.39 10.90
CA ALA A 82 4.99 -11.83 10.45
C ALA A 82 5.12 -10.36 10.88
N ARG A 83 6.36 -9.87 10.98
CA ARG A 83 6.60 -8.44 11.26
C ARG A 83 6.11 -7.60 10.08
N SER A 84 5.25 -6.63 10.37
CA SER A 84 4.59 -5.77 9.40
C SER A 84 4.81 -4.29 9.75
N SER A 85 4.80 -3.41 8.75
CA SER A 85 4.87 -1.96 8.98
C SER A 85 3.57 -1.43 9.57
N LEU A 86 3.62 -0.32 10.31
CA LEU A 86 2.42 0.34 10.86
C LEU A 86 1.35 0.58 9.79
N GLY A 87 1.75 1.07 8.62
CA GLY A 87 0.84 1.32 7.50
C GLY A 87 0.19 0.05 6.96
N SER A 88 0.90 -1.08 6.91
CA SER A 88 0.32 -2.35 6.48
C SER A 88 -0.73 -2.86 7.48
N ILE A 89 -0.49 -2.68 8.78
CA ILE A 89 -1.46 -3.02 9.84
C ILE A 89 -2.71 -2.14 9.71
N LEU A 90 -2.55 -0.84 9.46
CA LEU A 90 -3.67 0.10 9.28
C LEU A 90 -4.51 -0.20 8.04
N PHE A 91 -3.90 -0.71 6.96
CA PHE A 91 -4.62 -1.19 5.79
C PHE A 91 -5.20 -2.59 5.94
N GLY A 92 -5.03 -3.21 7.11
CA GLY A 92 -5.61 -4.52 7.42
C GLY A 92 -4.87 -5.70 6.80
N ASP A 93 -3.59 -5.54 6.44
CA ASP A 93 -2.76 -6.67 6.02
C ASP A 93 -2.60 -7.66 7.18
N ARG A 94 -2.78 -8.94 6.88
CA ARG A 94 -2.71 -10.06 7.83
C ARG A 94 -1.68 -11.05 7.33
N ILE A 95 -0.42 -10.67 7.52
CA ILE A 95 0.74 -11.42 7.01
C ILE A 95 1.16 -12.45 8.05
N TYR A 96 1.27 -13.71 7.62
CA TYR A 96 1.69 -14.82 8.45
C TYR A 96 2.89 -15.55 7.82
N GLU A 97 3.67 -16.21 8.67
CA GLU A 97 4.70 -17.15 8.23
C GLU A 97 4.06 -18.34 7.50
N SER A 98 4.75 -18.86 6.49
CA SER A 98 4.33 -20.02 5.71
C SER A 98 5.17 -21.27 6.02
N PRO A 99 4.67 -22.49 5.72
CA PRO A 99 5.43 -23.73 5.88
C PRO A 99 6.53 -23.94 4.82
N PHE A 100 6.65 -23.06 3.82
CA PHE A 100 7.63 -23.21 2.75
C PHE A 100 9.06 -22.99 3.27
N LYS A 101 9.98 -23.88 2.90
CA LYS A 101 11.38 -23.84 3.35
C LYS A 101 12.28 -23.54 2.16
N LEU A 102 12.50 -22.25 1.91
CA LEU A 102 13.36 -21.76 0.82
C LEU A 102 14.78 -21.51 1.36
N SER A 103 15.79 -21.91 0.59
CA SER A 103 17.19 -21.64 0.90
C SER A 103 17.84 -20.92 -0.28
N MET A 104 18.59 -19.85 0.02
CA MET A 104 19.18 -18.98 -0.99
C MET A 104 20.09 -19.74 -1.97
N LYS A 105 19.86 -19.59 -3.28
CA LYS A 105 20.60 -20.27 -4.37
C LYS A 105 20.51 -21.81 -4.36
N VAL A 106 19.59 -22.40 -3.61
CA VAL A 106 19.35 -23.85 -3.62
C VAL A 106 18.09 -24.13 -4.43
N ASP A 107 18.29 -24.71 -5.61
CA ASP A 107 17.19 -25.14 -6.47
C ASP A 107 16.60 -26.45 -5.94
N GLU A 108 15.27 -26.49 -5.83
CA GLU A 108 14.54 -27.67 -5.37
C GLU A 108 13.46 -28.00 -6.39
N LYS A 109 13.36 -29.27 -6.80
CA LYS A 109 12.34 -29.72 -7.74
C LYS A 109 11.35 -30.61 -7.01
N CYS A 110 10.06 -30.30 -7.14
CA CYS A 110 8.99 -31.13 -6.61
C CYS A 110 9.18 -31.51 -5.14
N LYS A 111 9.37 -30.51 -4.28
CA LYS A 111 9.43 -30.72 -2.83
C LYS A 111 8.02 -30.88 -2.28
N PHE A 112 7.85 -31.88 -1.42
CA PHE A 112 6.61 -32.07 -0.67
C PHE A 112 6.44 -30.97 0.38
N LEU A 113 5.25 -30.37 0.44
CA LEU A 113 4.90 -29.38 1.47
C LEU A 113 4.08 -30.03 2.58
N CYS A 114 2.85 -30.45 2.24
CA CYS A 114 1.99 -31.16 3.16
C CYS A 114 0.87 -31.90 2.40
N LYS A 115 0.14 -32.71 3.16
CA LYS A 115 -1.11 -33.34 2.74
C LYS A 115 -2.25 -32.74 3.55
N SER A 116 -3.24 -32.18 2.87
CA SER A 116 -4.45 -31.64 3.48
C SER A 116 -5.63 -32.58 3.24
N SER A 117 -6.33 -32.95 4.31
CA SER A 117 -7.61 -33.67 4.23
C SER A 117 -8.73 -32.65 4.17
N ILE A 118 -9.70 -32.86 3.28
CA ILE A 118 -10.75 -31.90 2.96
C ILE A 118 -12.11 -32.53 3.20
N ASP A 119 -12.96 -31.82 3.95
CA ASP A 119 -14.36 -32.18 4.16
C ASP A 119 -15.29 -31.61 3.06
N ASP A 120 -16.55 -32.04 3.04
CA ASP A 120 -17.53 -31.57 2.06
C ASP A 120 -17.75 -30.04 2.12
N PHE A 121 -17.65 -29.45 3.30
CA PHE A 121 -17.82 -28.01 3.50
C PHE A 121 -16.65 -27.22 2.89
N GLN A 122 -15.41 -27.59 3.20
CA GLN A 122 -14.18 -27.01 2.67
C GLN A 122 -14.12 -27.16 1.16
N LYS A 123 -14.54 -28.32 0.64
CA LYS A 123 -14.62 -28.56 -0.81
C LYS A 123 -15.61 -27.61 -1.49
N TRP A 124 -16.81 -27.48 -0.95
CA TRP A 124 -17.80 -26.50 -1.43
C TRP A 124 -17.26 -25.07 -1.35
N PHE A 125 -16.61 -24.72 -0.23
CA PHE A 125 -16.03 -23.39 0.00
C PHE A 125 -14.92 -23.08 -1.01
N LEU A 126 -13.96 -23.98 -1.20
CA LEU A 126 -12.88 -23.85 -2.18
C LEU A 126 -13.42 -23.68 -3.60
N ILE A 127 -14.39 -24.49 -4.01
CA ILE A 127 -15.03 -24.38 -5.33
C ILE A 127 -15.69 -23.00 -5.51
N GLY A 128 -16.38 -22.51 -4.49
CA GLY A 128 -16.97 -21.16 -4.49
C GLY A 128 -15.91 -20.09 -4.68
N LYS A 129 -14.83 -20.13 -3.89
CA LYS A 129 -13.74 -19.13 -3.94
C LYS A 129 -12.94 -19.17 -5.23
N ILE A 130 -12.76 -20.33 -5.85
CA ILE A 130 -12.17 -20.45 -7.19
C ILE A 130 -13.08 -19.78 -8.24
N LYS A 131 -14.40 -20.01 -8.19
CA LYS A 131 -15.36 -19.38 -9.11
C LYS A 131 -15.49 -17.87 -8.92
N GLU A 132 -15.25 -17.39 -7.70
CA GLU A 132 -15.16 -15.98 -7.32
C GLU A 132 -13.77 -15.36 -7.60
N ASN A 133 -12.82 -16.13 -8.15
CA ASN A 133 -11.46 -15.68 -8.52
C ASN A 133 -10.69 -15.05 -7.35
N TYR A 134 -10.72 -15.72 -6.19
CA TYR A 134 -9.84 -15.38 -5.09
C TYR A 134 -8.39 -15.62 -5.48
N ARG A 135 -7.54 -14.64 -5.18
CA ARG A 135 -6.11 -14.68 -5.46
C ARG A 135 -5.32 -14.87 -4.17
N MET A 136 -4.30 -15.70 -4.27
CA MET A 136 -3.23 -15.86 -3.29
C MET A 136 -2.30 -14.66 -3.37
N ASP A 137 -1.90 -14.19 -2.20
CA ASP A 137 -1.00 -13.06 -2.04
C ASP A 137 0.19 -13.49 -1.19
N TRP A 138 1.32 -13.76 -1.86
CA TRP A 138 2.55 -14.27 -1.24
C TRP A 138 3.64 -13.22 -1.31
N LEU A 139 4.50 -13.21 -0.30
CA LEU A 139 5.58 -12.25 -0.12
C LEU A 139 6.89 -13.00 0.14
N ILE A 140 7.96 -12.61 -0.54
CA ILE A 140 9.33 -13.09 -0.27
C ILE A 140 10.23 -11.87 -0.20
N ASP A 141 10.94 -11.67 0.92
CA ASP A 141 11.73 -10.45 1.20
C ASP A 141 10.93 -9.14 0.97
N GLY A 142 9.63 -9.19 1.33
CA GLY A 142 8.67 -8.09 1.16
C GLY A 142 8.17 -7.87 -0.28
N LEU A 143 8.74 -8.55 -1.28
CA LEU A 143 8.28 -8.46 -2.66
C LEU A 143 7.06 -9.36 -2.89
N PRO A 144 5.99 -8.85 -3.53
CA PRO A 144 4.86 -9.69 -3.89
C PRO A 144 5.25 -10.70 -4.97
N ALA A 145 4.68 -11.89 -4.88
CA ALA A 145 4.75 -12.85 -5.96
C ALA A 145 3.86 -12.40 -7.12
N ILE A 146 4.43 -12.36 -8.32
CA ILE A 146 3.69 -12.12 -9.57
C ILE A 146 3.49 -13.44 -10.31
N GLN A 147 2.32 -13.60 -10.93
CA GLN A 147 2.15 -14.68 -11.88
C GLN A 147 2.93 -14.34 -13.16
N SER A 148 3.73 -15.25 -13.71
CA SER A 148 4.24 -15.12 -15.08
C SER A 148 3.22 -15.75 -16.02
N GLN A 149 2.58 -14.98 -16.89
CA GLN A 149 1.76 -15.55 -17.95
C GLN A 149 2.66 -15.78 -19.18
N ILE A 150 2.86 -17.05 -19.54
CA ILE A 150 3.51 -17.43 -20.81
C ILE A 150 2.37 -17.61 -21.80
N ASP A 151 2.13 -16.62 -22.65
CA ASP A 151 1.20 -16.74 -23.78
C ASP A 151 2.04 -16.67 -25.07
N GLY A 152 2.41 -17.83 -25.63
CA GLY A 152 3.16 -17.94 -26.88
C GLY A 152 4.59 -17.37 -26.86
N GLU A 153 5.25 -17.37 -28.02
CA GLU A 153 6.68 -17.05 -28.27
C GLU A 153 7.11 -15.60 -27.95
N GLN A 154 6.36 -14.85 -27.15
CA GLN A 154 6.74 -13.49 -26.72
C GLN A 154 7.17 -13.47 -25.25
N GLU A 155 8.04 -12.50 -24.93
CA GLU A 155 8.62 -12.30 -23.59
C GLU A 155 7.57 -12.44 -22.48
N PRO A 156 7.93 -12.99 -21.30
CA PRO A 156 6.99 -13.20 -20.20
C PRO A 156 6.33 -11.87 -19.84
N GLU A 157 5.05 -11.74 -20.19
CA GLU A 157 4.27 -10.58 -19.79
C GLU A 157 4.16 -10.61 -18.26
N ILE A 158 4.64 -9.55 -17.60
CA ILE A 158 4.47 -9.40 -16.15
C ILE A 158 2.97 -9.37 -15.85
N ALA A 159 2.50 -10.48 -15.28
CA ALA A 159 1.11 -10.68 -14.94
C ALA A 159 0.83 -10.16 -13.53
N SER A 160 -0.42 -9.80 -13.31
CA SER A 160 -1.03 -9.32 -12.07
C SER A 160 -0.37 -9.84 -10.77
N ILE A 161 -0.26 -8.95 -9.77
CA ILE A 161 0.15 -9.28 -8.40
C ILE A 161 -0.71 -10.43 -7.84
N GLY A 162 -0.04 -11.35 -7.14
CA GLY A 162 -0.63 -12.60 -6.66
C GLY A 162 -0.92 -13.57 -7.81
N PHE A 163 -1.66 -14.63 -7.51
CA PHE A 163 -2.07 -15.62 -8.50
C PHE A 163 -3.41 -16.25 -8.07
N PRO A 164 -4.28 -16.71 -8.98
CA PRO A 164 -5.57 -17.24 -8.60
C PRO A 164 -5.42 -18.52 -7.77
N LEU A 165 -6.39 -18.84 -6.91
CA LEU A 165 -6.42 -20.09 -6.13
C LEU A 165 -6.54 -21.34 -7.02
N GLY A 166 -7.15 -21.17 -8.19
CA GLY A 166 -7.42 -22.22 -9.16
C GLY A 166 -8.12 -21.64 -10.37
N TYR A 167 -8.63 -22.51 -11.24
CA TYR A 167 -9.41 -22.09 -12.40
C TYR A 167 -10.61 -23.01 -12.59
N ALA A 168 -11.70 -22.46 -13.13
CA ALA A 168 -12.89 -23.22 -13.48
C ALA A 168 -13.08 -23.15 -15.01
N LYS A 169 -13.20 -24.32 -15.66
CA LYS A 169 -13.52 -24.39 -17.09
C LYS A 169 -15.03 -24.33 -17.29
N ASP A 170 -15.77 -25.13 -16.53
CA ASP A 170 -17.24 -25.22 -16.53
C ASP A 170 -17.79 -25.34 -15.10
N LYS A 171 -19.12 -25.51 -14.96
CA LYS A 171 -19.78 -25.67 -13.65
C LYS A 171 -19.26 -26.89 -12.87
N ASN A 172 -18.89 -27.96 -13.57
CA ASN A 172 -18.50 -29.27 -13.02
C ASN A 172 -16.99 -29.57 -13.15
N THR A 173 -16.20 -28.62 -13.65
CA THR A 173 -14.76 -28.79 -13.89
C THR A 173 -14.01 -27.65 -13.23
N VAL A 174 -13.61 -27.87 -11.98
CA VAL A 174 -12.97 -26.87 -11.13
C VAL A 174 -11.65 -27.42 -10.64
N TYR A 175 -10.56 -26.76 -11.03
CA TYR A 175 -9.21 -27.19 -10.71
C TYR A 175 -8.59 -26.27 -9.68
N ILE A 176 -7.95 -26.86 -8.67
CA ILE A 176 -7.16 -26.13 -7.68
C ILE A 176 -5.69 -26.19 -8.03
N TYR A 177 -4.98 -25.09 -7.81
CA TYR A 177 -3.53 -25.11 -7.88
C TYR A 177 -2.94 -25.63 -6.57
N ASN A 178 -2.23 -26.74 -6.67
CA ASN A 178 -1.60 -27.42 -5.54
C ASN A 178 -0.10 -27.66 -5.78
N HIS A 179 0.42 -27.32 -6.96
CA HIS A 179 1.84 -27.30 -7.26
C HIS A 179 2.27 -25.88 -7.63
N TYR A 180 3.34 -25.39 -7.03
CA TYR A 180 3.82 -24.03 -7.25
C TYR A 180 5.26 -24.03 -7.75
N ASP A 181 5.48 -23.58 -8.98
CA ASP A 181 6.82 -23.32 -9.49
C ASP A 181 7.21 -21.88 -9.11
N ILE A 182 8.06 -21.74 -8.10
CA ILE A 182 8.53 -20.48 -7.55
C ILE A 182 9.87 -20.14 -8.20
N GLN A 183 9.92 -19.04 -8.94
CA GLN A 183 11.14 -18.49 -9.51
C GLN A 183 11.53 -17.22 -8.75
N ILE A 184 12.73 -17.23 -8.17
CA ILE A 184 13.24 -16.10 -7.39
C ILE A 184 14.44 -15.50 -8.13
N LEU A 185 14.32 -14.22 -8.45
CA LEU A 185 15.38 -13.44 -9.06
C LEU A 185 16.27 -12.87 -7.97
N TYR A 186 17.58 -13.04 -8.12
CA TYR A 186 18.55 -12.47 -7.18
C TYR A 186 19.61 -11.65 -7.88
N HIS A 187 20.07 -10.61 -7.18
CA HIS A 187 21.19 -9.78 -7.58
C HIS A 187 22.41 -10.09 -6.72
N ASP A 188 23.55 -10.27 -7.37
CA ASP A 188 24.83 -10.55 -6.74
C ASP A 188 25.55 -9.24 -6.45
N VAL A 189 25.71 -8.92 -5.17
CA VAL A 189 26.32 -7.65 -4.70
C VAL A 189 27.83 -7.80 -4.53
N GLY A 190 28.38 -9.00 -4.79
CA GLY A 190 29.76 -9.35 -4.48
C GLY A 190 29.96 -9.75 -3.02
N LYS A 191 31.18 -10.21 -2.69
CA LYS A 191 31.55 -10.72 -1.35
C LYS A 191 30.64 -11.86 -0.84
N ASN A 192 30.15 -12.70 -1.75
CA ASN A 192 29.22 -13.81 -1.47
C ASN A 192 27.85 -13.38 -0.89
N TYR A 193 27.46 -12.13 -1.08
CA TYR A 193 26.14 -11.63 -0.68
C TYR A 193 25.22 -11.48 -1.89
N ASN A 194 24.01 -11.98 -1.73
CA ASN A 194 22.95 -11.95 -2.72
C ASN A 194 21.72 -11.24 -2.13
N ARG A 195 20.97 -10.55 -2.98
CA ARG A 195 19.72 -9.88 -2.59
C ARG A 195 18.59 -10.35 -3.47
N VAL A 196 17.41 -10.53 -2.89
CA VAL A 196 16.20 -10.86 -3.65
C VAL A 196 15.68 -9.61 -4.36
N VAL A 197 15.44 -9.71 -5.66
CA VAL A 197 15.02 -8.58 -6.51
C VAL A 197 13.75 -8.85 -7.31
N GLY A 198 13.25 -10.08 -7.34
CA GLY A 198 12.00 -10.39 -8.00
C GLY A 198 11.48 -11.78 -7.64
N VAL A 199 10.16 -11.94 -7.69
CA VAL A 199 9.50 -13.19 -7.33
C VAL A 199 8.41 -13.47 -8.36
N SER A 200 8.54 -14.58 -9.07
CA SER A 200 7.53 -15.06 -10.01
C SER A 200 7.03 -16.44 -9.62
N ILE A 201 5.74 -16.67 -9.82
CA ILE A 201 5.09 -17.95 -9.51
C ILE A 201 4.31 -18.43 -10.72
N SER A 202 4.55 -19.67 -11.11
CA SER A 202 3.75 -20.41 -12.07
C SER A 202 2.96 -21.50 -11.34
N PRO A 203 1.68 -21.24 -11.00
CA PRO A 203 0.86 -22.23 -10.32
C PRO A 203 0.36 -23.29 -11.31
N LYS A 204 0.35 -24.55 -10.87
CA LYS A 204 -0.11 -25.70 -11.65
C LYS A 204 -1.04 -26.57 -10.82
N SER A 205 -1.99 -27.22 -11.48
CA SER A 205 -2.84 -28.23 -10.88
C SER A 205 -2.29 -29.60 -11.26
N LYS A 206 -1.95 -30.43 -10.27
CA LYS A 206 -1.38 -31.76 -10.46
C LYS A 206 -2.05 -32.77 -9.55
N LYS A 207 -2.64 -33.81 -10.13
CA LYS A 207 -3.11 -34.97 -9.39
C LYS A 207 -1.90 -35.80 -8.97
N THR A 208 -1.60 -35.78 -7.67
CA THR A 208 -0.47 -36.52 -7.08
C THR A 208 -1.03 -37.63 -6.20
N GLU A 209 -0.59 -38.86 -6.43
CA GLU A 209 -0.98 -39.99 -5.58
C GLU A 209 -0.28 -39.92 -4.21
N SER A 210 -1.00 -40.30 -3.16
CA SER A 210 -0.59 -40.14 -1.76
C SER A 210 0.47 -41.15 -1.30
N SER A 211 0.82 -42.13 -2.15
CA SER A 211 1.76 -43.23 -1.88
C SER A 211 3.25 -42.84 -1.93
N PHE A 212 3.58 -41.59 -2.28
CA PHE A 212 4.98 -41.14 -2.48
C PHE A 212 5.37 -39.95 -1.57
N LEU A 213 5.09 -40.02 -0.27
CA LEU A 213 5.42 -38.98 0.71
C LEU A 213 6.93 -38.67 0.84
N THR A 214 7.81 -39.54 0.34
CA THR A 214 9.27 -39.37 0.38
C THR A 214 9.87 -38.79 -0.91
N LYS A 215 9.19 -38.94 -2.06
CA LYS A 215 9.57 -38.35 -3.37
C LYS A 215 8.30 -38.16 -4.21
N PRO A 216 7.56 -37.05 -4.07
CA PRO A 216 6.37 -36.85 -4.88
C PRO A 216 6.73 -36.83 -6.37
N ASN A 217 5.89 -37.44 -7.20
CA ASN A 217 6.04 -37.36 -8.65
C ASN A 217 5.23 -36.15 -9.17
N CYS A 218 5.93 -35.09 -9.58
CA CYS A 218 5.32 -33.90 -10.17
C CYS A 218 5.24 -33.96 -11.71
N GLU A 219 5.54 -35.10 -12.33
CA GLU A 219 5.47 -35.30 -13.78
C GLU A 219 4.07 -35.73 -14.24
N THR A 220 3.15 -36.01 -13.31
CA THR A 220 1.74 -36.24 -13.64
C THR A 220 1.11 -34.97 -14.20
N ALA A 221 0.71 -35.04 -15.47
CA ALA A 221 0.13 -33.92 -16.22
C ALA A 221 -1.37 -33.72 -15.97
N GLU A 222 -2.04 -34.68 -15.31
CA GLU A 222 -3.48 -34.58 -15.07
C GLU A 222 -3.81 -33.55 -13.97
N PRO A 223 -4.68 -32.57 -14.25
CA PRO A 223 -5.09 -31.57 -13.28
C PRO A 223 -6.08 -32.15 -12.26
N LEU A 224 -5.99 -31.70 -11.01
CA LEU A 224 -6.85 -32.15 -9.92
C LEU A 224 -8.21 -31.45 -9.95
N ASN A 225 -9.24 -32.15 -10.45
CA ASN A 225 -10.61 -31.63 -10.47
C ASN A 225 -11.29 -31.80 -9.09
N LEU A 226 -11.45 -30.70 -8.36
CA LEU A 226 -12.14 -30.67 -7.07
C LEU A 226 -13.63 -30.97 -7.13
N ALA A 227 -14.28 -30.82 -8.28
CA ALA A 227 -15.71 -31.11 -8.40
C ALA A 227 -16.03 -32.61 -8.34
N LEU A 228 -15.04 -33.49 -8.44
CA LEU A 228 -15.21 -34.94 -8.34
C LEU A 228 -15.42 -35.37 -6.90
N LYS A 229 -16.45 -36.19 -6.63
CA LYS A 229 -16.75 -36.69 -5.28
C LYS A 229 -15.60 -37.46 -4.64
N SER A 230 -14.78 -38.17 -5.41
CA SER A 230 -13.67 -39.00 -4.93
C SER A 230 -12.44 -38.24 -4.40
N VAL A 231 -12.44 -36.91 -4.44
CA VAL A 231 -11.32 -36.10 -3.95
C VAL A 231 -11.56 -35.68 -2.51
N ASP A 232 -10.86 -36.35 -1.60
CA ASP A 232 -10.92 -36.08 -0.15
C ASP A 232 -9.59 -35.51 0.39
N GLN A 233 -8.56 -35.47 -0.46
CA GLN A 233 -7.20 -35.09 -0.06
C GLN A 233 -6.54 -34.27 -1.16
N ILE A 234 -5.82 -33.22 -0.75
CA ILE A 234 -4.96 -32.42 -1.62
C ILE A 234 -3.52 -32.54 -1.13
N VAL A 235 -2.64 -32.95 -2.03
CA VAL A 235 -1.20 -32.95 -1.82
C VAL A 235 -0.64 -31.65 -2.38
N TYR A 236 0.03 -30.86 -1.53
CA TYR A 236 0.69 -29.63 -1.92
C TYR A 236 2.19 -29.86 -2.12
N THR A 237 2.71 -29.36 -3.24
CA THR A 237 4.12 -29.46 -3.61
C THR A 237 4.62 -28.15 -4.20
N TYR A 238 5.93 -27.95 -4.25
CA TYR A 238 6.53 -26.77 -4.85
C TYR A 238 7.88 -27.07 -5.47
N SER A 239 8.29 -26.24 -6.42
CA SER A 239 9.64 -26.21 -6.96
C SER A 239 10.18 -24.81 -6.80
N VAL A 240 11.47 -24.68 -6.51
CA VAL A 240 12.17 -23.40 -6.34
C VAL A 240 13.29 -23.34 -7.36
N THR A 241 13.35 -22.23 -8.10
CA THR A 241 14.42 -21.95 -9.06
C THR A 241 14.99 -20.57 -8.80
N TRP A 242 16.31 -20.49 -8.65
CA TRP A 242 17.03 -19.24 -8.43
C TRP A 242 17.68 -18.77 -9.73
N LYS A 243 17.33 -17.56 -10.17
CA LYS A 243 17.90 -16.99 -11.40
C LYS A 243 18.60 -15.67 -11.08
N LYS A 244 19.86 -15.55 -11.50
CA LYS A 244 20.61 -14.29 -11.39
C LYS A 244 19.96 -13.23 -12.30
N SER A 245 19.87 -12.00 -11.81
CA SER A 245 19.32 -10.85 -12.53
C SER A 245 20.22 -9.63 -12.38
N ASP A 246 20.26 -8.80 -13.41
CA ASP A 246 21.00 -7.54 -13.44
C ASP A 246 20.24 -6.40 -12.74
N ILE A 247 18.99 -6.63 -12.31
CA ILE A 247 18.20 -5.67 -11.56
C ILE A 247 18.88 -5.40 -10.20
N THR A 248 19.18 -4.13 -9.94
CA THR A 248 19.73 -3.71 -8.64
C THR A 248 18.65 -3.66 -7.56
N TRP A 249 19.02 -3.82 -6.29
CA TRP A 249 18.07 -3.77 -5.18
C TRP A 249 17.28 -2.45 -5.12
N SER A 250 17.89 -1.31 -5.48
CA SER A 250 17.23 0.00 -5.48
C SER A 250 16.08 0.11 -6.48
N THR A 251 16.18 -0.55 -7.63
CA THR A 251 15.19 -0.49 -8.73
C THR A 251 14.27 -1.71 -8.75
N ARG A 252 14.35 -2.59 -7.74
CA ARG A 252 13.61 -3.87 -7.72
C ARG A 252 12.08 -3.71 -7.73
N TRP A 253 11.58 -2.56 -7.29
CA TRP A 253 10.15 -2.27 -7.28
C TRP A 253 9.60 -1.81 -8.64
N ASP A 254 10.48 -1.41 -9.57
CA ASP A 254 10.06 -0.85 -10.86
C ASP A 254 9.33 -1.89 -11.71
N SER A 255 9.76 -3.16 -11.65
CA SER A 255 9.08 -4.28 -12.33
C SER A 255 7.64 -4.49 -11.85
N TYR A 256 7.32 -4.08 -10.61
CA TYR A 256 5.98 -4.21 -10.04
C TYR A 256 5.10 -2.98 -10.30
N LEU A 257 5.71 -1.85 -10.69
CA LEU A 257 5.03 -0.59 -11.01
C LEU A 257 4.69 -0.46 -12.50
N ALA A 258 5.14 -1.39 -13.35
CA ALA A 258 5.02 -1.28 -14.80
C ALA A 258 3.54 -1.21 -15.26
N VAL A 259 3.04 0.00 -15.43
CA VAL A 259 1.72 0.29 -16.00
C VAL A 259 1.79 0.03 -17.51
N LYS A 260 1.37 -1.16 -17.96
CA LYS A 260 1.09 -1.43 -19.37
C LYS A 260 -0.16 -0.66 -19.79
N ASN A 261 0.03 0.63 -20.10
CA ASN A 261 -0.77 1.55 -20.95
C ASN A 261 -0.56 3.02 -20.53
N SER A 262 0.70 3.49 -20.49
CA SER A 262 1.05 4.87 -20.11
C SER A 262 0.32 5.95 -20.93
N ALA A 263 -0.01 5.66 -22.20
CA ALA A 263 -0.72 6.59 -23.08
C ALA A 263 -2.11 6.96 -22.55
N ILE A 264 -2.87 6.01 -22.01
CA ILE A 264 -4.23 6.25 -21.51
C ILE A 264 -4.19 7.13 -20.26
N HIS A 265 -3.22 6.91 -19.38
CA HIS A 265 -3.06 7.70 -18.15
C HIS A 265 -2.60 9.13 -18.43
N TRP A 266 -1.66 9.34 -19.35
CA TRP A 266 -1.22 10.68 -19.73
C TRP A 266 -2.35 11.50 -20.35
N ILE A 267 -3.16 10.89 -21.21
CA ILE A 267 -4.33 11.56 -21.81
C ILE A 267 -5.29 12.04 -20.70
N SER A 268 -5.59 11.19 -19.71
CA SER A 268 -6.45 11.58 -18.58
C SER A 268 -5.87 12.74 -17.76
N LEU A 269 -4.55 12.76 -17.54
CA LEU A 269 -3.87 13.83 -16.82
C LEU A 269 -3.97 15.16 -17.58
N VAL A 270 -3.68 15.15 -18.88
CA VAL A 270 -3.80 16.34 -19.74
C VAL A 270 -5.24 16.83 -19.81
N SER A 271 -6.21 15.93 -19.99
CA SER A 271 -7.63 16.31 -20.01
C SER A 271 -8.08 16.94 -18.69
N SER A 272 -7.68 16.39 -17.55
CA SER A 272 -7.99 16.98 -16.24
C SER A 272 -7.34 18.35 -16.07
N PHE A 273 -6.08 18.50 -16.48
CA PHE A 273 -5.37 19.77 -16.42
C PHE A 273 -6.02 20.87 -17.27
N ILE A 274 -6.45 20.55 -18.49
CA ILE A 274 -7.16 21.49 -19.37
C ILE A 274 -8.48 21.95 -18.74
N ILE A 275 -9.25 21.03 -18.15
CA ILE A 275 -10.52 21.37 -17.49
C ILE A 275 -10.29 22.34 -16.32
N VAL A 276 -9.25 22.10 -15.51
CA VAL A 276 -8.91 22.98 -14.38
C VAL A 276 -8.48 24.36 -14.88
N LEU A 277 -7.63 24.44 -15.91
CA LEU A 277 -7.23 25.72 -16.51
C LEU A 277 -8.42 26.48 -17.10
N PHE A 278 -9.34 25.79 -17.77
CA PHE A 278 -10.54 26.39 -18.34
C PHE A 278 -11.46 26.95 -17.25
N LEU A 279 -11.73 26.17 -16.20
CA LEU A 279 -12.55 26.62 -15.06
C LEU A 279 -11.90 27.79 -14.33
N ALA A 280 -10.59 27.71 -14.04
CA ALA A 280 -9.84 28.79 -13.41
C ALA A 280 -9.86 30.06 -14.28
N GLY A 281 -9.66 29.91 -15.60
CA GLY A 281 -9.75 31.01 -16.56
C GLY A 281 -11.14 31.65 -16.61
N MET A 282 -12.20 30.85 -16.62
CA MET A 282 -13.58 31.36 -16.59
C MET A 282 -13.86 32.15 -15.31
N VAL A 283 -13.47 31.62 -14.14
CA VAL A 283 -13.61 32.31 -12.85
C VAL A 283 -12.79 33.60 -12.85
N ALA A 284 -11.55 33.56 -13.33
CA ALA A 284 -10.69 34.73 -13.43
C ALA A 284 -11.28 35.81 -14.37
N LEU A 285 -11.87 35.41 -15.51
CA LEU A 285 -12.55 36.32 -16.43
C LEU A 285 -13.79 36.96 -15.80
N ILE A 286 -14.60 36.18 -15.08
CA ILE A 286 -15.76 36.71 -14.35
C ILE A 286 -15.27 37.72 -13.31
N PHE A 287 -14.26 37.36 -12.52
CA PHE A 287 -13.68 38.21 -11.48
C PHE A 287 -13.10 39.50 -12.08
N LEU A 288 -12.30 39.42 -13.14
CA LEU A 288 -11.74 40.58 -13.84
C LEU A 288 -12.82 41.45 -14.47
N ARG A 289 -13.88 40.85 -15.02
CA ARG A 289 -15.00 41.60 -15.61
C ARG A 289 -15.78 42.36 -14.55
N VAL A 290 -16.05 41.74 -13.40
CA VAL A 290 -16.69 42.39 -12.25
C VAL A 290 -15.81 43.50 -11.72
N LEU A 291 -14.54 43.22 -11.42
CA LEU A 291 -13.58 44.22 -10.93
C LEU A 291 -13.42 45.39 -11.89
N ARG A 292 -13.23 45.15 -13.19
CA ARG A 292 -13.07 46.24 -14.17
C ARG A 292 -14.33 47.09 -14.25
N LYS A 293 -15.51 46.48 -14.22
CA LYS A 293 -16.79 47.22 -14.20
C LYS A 293 -16.90 48.07 -12.93
N GLU A 294 -16.58 47.50 -11.77
CA GLU A 294 -16.62 48.20 -10.48
C GLU A 294 -15.59 49.35 -10.40
N ILE A 295 -14.36 49.16 -10.89
CA ILE A 295 -13.33 50.22 -10.93
C ILE A 295 -13.73 51.36 -11.89
N LEU A 296 -14.27 51.05 -13.06
CA LEU A 296 -14.69 52.07 -14.03
C LEU A 296 -15.87 52.90 -13.51
N GLN A 297 -16.84 52.24 -12.87
CA GLN A 297 -17.98 52.91 -12.22
C GLN A 297 -17.53 53.73 -11.00
N TYR A 298 -16.48 53.30 -10.30
CA TYR A 298 -15.87 54.06 -9.22
C TYR A 298 -15.20 55.35 -9.73
N ASN A 299 -14.32 55.24 -10.74
CA ASN A 299 -13.60 56.38 -11.29
C ASN A 299 -14.51 57.43 -11.93
N SER A 300 -15.69 57.05 -12.43
CA SER A 300 -16.67 58.03 -12.95
C SER A 300 -17.37 58.82 -11.85
N ASN A 301 -17.58 58.21 -10.67
CA ASN A 301 -18.35 58.79 -9.58
C ASN A 301 -17.49 59.62 -8.61
N GLU A 302 -16.16 59.49 -8.67
CA GLU A 302 -15.20 60.24 -7.84
C GLU A 302 -15.20 61.77 -8.15
N ASN A 303 -15.78 62.20 -9.28
CA ASN A 303 -15.94 63.61 -9.66
C ASN A 303 -17.18 64.28 -9.03
N ASP A 304 -18.09 63.51 -8.43
CA ASP A 304 -19.27 64.04 -7.74
C ASP A 304 -18.99 64.12 -6.23
N ALA A 305 -18.80 65.33 -5.70
CA ALA A 305 -18.46 65.59 -4.28
C ALA A 305 -19.54 65.14 -3.25
N MET A 306 -20.56 64.42 -3.68
CA MET A 306 -21.69 63.93 -2.89
C MET A 306 -21.97 62.43 -3.12
N SER A 307 -20.97 61.66 -3.57
CA SER A 307 -21.11 60.20 -3.68
C SER A 307 -20.82 59.53 -2.33
N GLU A 308 -21.82 58.91 -1.71
CA GLU A 308 -21.63 58.04 -0.55
C GLU A 308 -20.67 56.87 -0.90
N ASP A 309 -19.78 56.50 0.01
CA ASP A 309 -18.89 55.34 -0.17
C ASP A 309 -19.74 54.06 -0.32
N PHE A 310 -19.89 53.51 -1.53
CA PHE A 310 -20.64 52.26 -1.77
C PHE A 310 -19.72 51.05 -2.01
N GLY A 311 -20.18 49.85 -1.63
CA GLY A 311 -19.59 48.57 -2.06
C GLY A 311 -18.41 48.06 -1.21
N TRP A 312 -17.36 47.55 -1.87
CA TRP A 312 -16.21 46.89 -1.22
C TRP A 312 -15.45 47.81 -0.24
N LYS A 313 -15.53 49.13 -0.42
CA LYS A 313 -14.93 50.14 0.47
C LYS A 313 -15.64 50.22 1.82
N LEU A 314 -16.94 49.94 1.92
CA LEU A 314 -17.62 49.76 3.22
C LEU A 314 -17.20 48.47 3.89
N VAL A 315 -16.89 47.44 3.09
CA VAL A 315 -16.56 46.09 3.57
C VAL A 315 -15.07 45.93 3.91
N HIS A 316 -14.18 46.82 3.42
CA HIS A 316 -12.74 46.69 3.62
C HIS A 316 -12.34 46.63 5.11
N GLY A 317 -13.09 47.32 5.98
CA GLY A 317 -12.93 47.26 7.43
C GLY A 317 -13.57 46.02 8.08
N ASP A 318 -14.63 45.48 7.47
CA ASP A 318 -15.35 44.29 7.95
C ASP A 318 -14.63 42.97 7.60
N VAL A 319 -13.78 42.94 6.56
CA VAL A 319 -12.95 41.77 6.21
C VAL A 319 -12.02 41.35 7.35
N PHE A 320 -11.57 42.32 8.16
CA PHE A 320 -10.69 42.08 9.30
C PHE A 320 -11.44 41.83 10.62
N ARG A 321 -12.78 41.86 10.60
CA ARG A 321 -13.57 41.55 11.80
C ARG A 321 -13.33 40.08 12.19
N PRO A 322 -13.00 39.79 13.46
CA PRO A 322 -12.82 38.42 13.90
C PRO A 322 -14.12 37.63 13.69
N PRO A 323 -14.08 36.46 13.04
CA PRO A 323 -15.26 35.64 12.84
C PRO A 323 -15.79 35.11 14.18
N GLN A 324 -17.09 34.85 14.24
CA GLN A 324 -17.76 34.34 15.45
C GLN A 324 -17.11 33.06 16.02
N ARG A 325 -16.54 32.21 15.14
CA ARG A 325 -15.84 30.97 15.50
C ARG A 325 -14.35 31.04 15.15
N LEU A 326 -13.66 32.05 15.67
CA LEU A 326 -12.24 32.29 15.43
C LEU A 326 -11.36 31.07 15.72
N ASN A 327 -11.53 30.41 16.87
CA ASN A 327 -10.77 29.19 17.22
C ASN A 327 -10.90 28.10 16.14
N LEU A 328 -12.11 27.85 15.66
CA LEU A 328 -12.37 26.80 14.66
C LEU A 328 -11.69 27.13 13.32
N LEU A 329 -11.78 28.38 12.87
CA LEU A 329 -11.09 28.83 11.66
C LEU A 329 -9.57 28.65 11.80
N CYS A 330 -8.99 29.12 12.90
CA CYS A 330 -7.55 29.02 13.14
C CYS A 330 -7.06 27.58 13.20
N VAL A 331 -7.83 26.67 13.81
CA VAL A 331 -7.48 25.23 13.86
C VAL A 331 -7.56 24.59 12.48
N LEU A 332 -8.61 24.86 11.70
CA LEU A 332 -8.76 24.32 10.35
C LEU A 332 -7.65 24.80 9.42
N VAL A 333 -7.30 26.08 9.48
CA VAL A 333 -6.18 26.64 8.69
C VAL A 333 -4.85 26.01 9.11
N GLY A 334 -4.56 25.93 10.41
CA GLY A 334 -3.36 25.28 10.92
C GLY A 334 -3.24 23.82 10.46
N SER A 335 -4.33 23.06 10.58
CA SER A 335 -4.39 21.66 10.13
C SER A 335 -4.18 21.54 8.61
N GLY A 336 -4.69 22.50 7.84
CA GLY A 336 -4.44 22.60 6.40
C GLY A 336 -2.96 22.75 6.07
N TYR A 337 -2.22 23.59 6.81
CA TYR A 337 -0.77 23.71 6.67
C TYR A 337 -0.05 22.40 7.03
N GLN A 338 -0.45 21.72 8.10
CA GLN A 338 0.14 20.44 8.48
C GLN A 338 -0.04 19.37 7.40
N ILE A 339 -1.26 19.20 6.88
CA ILE A 339 -1.55 18.27 5.78
C ILE A 339 -0.75 18.65 4.53
N PHE A 340 -0.68 19.95 4.20
CA PHE A 340 0.08 20.42 3.05
C PHE A 340 1.57 20.04 3.14
N TYR A 341 2.23 20.33 4.26
CA TYR A 341 3.64 19.99 4.44
C TYR A 341 3.88 18.48 4.50
N MET A 342 2.98 17.72 5.13
CA MET A 342 3.00 16.26 5.12
C MET A 342 2.95 15.72 3.69
N ILE A 343 1.99 16.15 2.87
CA ILE A 343 1.85 15.72 1.47
C ILE A 343 3.08 16.11 0.67
N LEU A 344 3.52 17.37 0.78
CA LEU A 344 4.68 17.89 0.06
C LEU A 344 5.93 17.06 0.35
N LEU A 345 6.24 16.80 1.62
CA LEU A 345 7.40 16.02 2.00
C LEU A 345 7.28 14.55 1.55
N THR A 346 6.09 13.96 1.68
CA THR A 346 5.82 12.60 1.19
C THR A 346 6.08 12.48 -0.30
N ILE A 347 5.62 13.45 -1.10
CA ILE A 347 5.84 13.49 -2.55
C ILE A 347 7.33 13.62 -2.88
N VAL A 348 8.07 14.50 -2.19
CA VAL A 348 9.52 14.65 -2.41
C VAL A 348 10.25 13.33 -2.17
N PHE A 349 9.95 12.63 -1.07
CA PHE A 349 10.57 11.33 -0.78
C PHE A 349 10.17 10.24 -1.79
N ALA A 350 8.93 10.27 -2.28
CA ALA A 350 8.47 9.36 -3.33
C ALA A 350 9.18 9.64 -4.67
N LEU A 351 9.35 10.92 -5.06
CA LEU A 351 10.03 11.32 -6.29
C LEU A 351 11.53 11.01 -6.27
N LEU A 352 12.18 11.07 -5.09
CA LEU A 352 13.57 10.64 -4.91
C LEU A 352 13.73 9.10 -4.91
N GLY A 353 12.64 8.33 -5.03
CA GLY A 353 12.66 6.88 -5.03
C GLY A 353 12.87 6.25 -3.64
N LEU A 354 12.83 7.04 -2.57
CA LEU A 354 12.99 6.54 -1.19
C LEU A 354 11.73 5.84 -0.68
N LEU A 355 10.56 6.22 -1.21
CA LEU A 355 9.27 5.61 -0.91
C LEU A 355 8.62 5.11 -2.21
N SER A 356 8.67 3.80 -2.45
CA SER A 356 7.91 3.20 -3.54
C SER A 356 6.45 2.99 -3.12
N PRO A 357 5.46 3.42 -3.93
CA PRO A 357 4.04 3.12 -3.68
C PRO A 357 3.76 1.62 -3.61
N SER A 358 4.57 0.80 -4.28
CA SER A 358 4.44 -0.67 -4.27
C SER A 358 4.97 -1.32 -2.99
N ASN A 359 5.78 -0.59 -2.19
CA ASN A 359 6.22 -1.08 -0.90
C ASN A 359 5.10 -0.93 0.15
N ARG A 360 4.54 -2.06 0.57
CA ARG A 360 3.32 -2.13 1.38
C ARG A 360 3.42 -1.38 2.69
N GLY A 361 2.48 -0.46 2.89
CA GLY A 361 2.37 0.30 4.12
C GLY A 361 3.52 1.28 4.39
N SER A 362 4.58 1.30 3.57
CA SER A 362 5.72 2.21 3.76
C SER A 362 5.31 3.66 3.54
N LEU A 363 4.59 3.93 2.44
CA LEU A 363 4.06 5.27 2.12
C LEU A 363 3.17 5.81 3.25
N THR A 364 2.25 5.00 3.76
CA THR A 364 1.34 5.41 4.85
C THR A 364 2.06 5.56 6.18
N SER A 365 3.01 4.68 6.49
CA SER A 365 3.84 4.83 7.70
C SER A 365 4.64 6.14 7.67
N ALA A 366 5.24 6.46 6.51
CA ALA A 366 5.96 7.71 6.31
C ALA A 366 5.03 8.93 6.37
N ALA A 367 3.87 8.87 5.73
CA ALA A 367 2.87 9.93 5.78
C ALA A 367 2.43 10.22 7.23
N LEU A 368 2.18 9.19 8.04
CA LEU A 368 1.85 9.35 9.47
C LEU A 368 3.02 9.93 10.27
N ALA A 369 4.25 9.48 10.00
CA ALA A 369 5.43 10.04 10.65
C ALA A 369 5.59 11.53 10.31
N PHE A 370 5.39 11.92 9.06
CA PHE A 370 5.43 13.32 8.64
C PHE A 370 4.25 14.12 9.18
N TYR A 371 3.07 13.52 9.29
CA TYR A 371 1.90 14.17 9.88
C TYR A 371 2.15 14.55 11.34
N MET A 372 2.69 13.62 12.13
CA MET A 372 3.12 13.87 13.50
C MET A 372 4.23 14.93 13.57
N LEU A 373 5.22 14.85 12.65
CA LEU A 373 6.32 15.82 12.58
C LEU A 373 5.83 17.24 12.32
N PHE A 374 4.86 17.44 11.43
CA PHE A 374 4.35 18.77 11.07
C PHE A 374 3.27 19.32 12.02
N GLY A 375 3.01 18.66 13.15
CA GLY A 375 2.10 19.18 14.18
C GLY A 375 2.51 20.55 14.72
N PHE A 376 3.82 20.85 14.78
CA PHE A 376 4.30 22.20 15.17
C PHE A 376 3.86 23.28 14.18
N SER A 377 3.77 22.94 12.88
CA SER A 377 3.34 23.86 11.83
C SER A 377 1.86 24.20 11.98
N ALA A 378 1.02 23.23 12.37
CA ALA A 378 -0.38 23.49 12.71
C ALA A 378 -0.52 24.48 13.85
N GLY A 379 0.20 24.25 14.96
CA GLY A 379 0.18 25.13 16.12
C GLY A 379 0.67 26.55 15.82
N ASN A 380 1.79 26.67 15.08
CA ASN A 380 2.36 27.97 14.71
C ASN A 380 1.41 28.79 13.83
N ASN A 381 0.90 28.20 12.74
CA ASN A 381 0.01 28.91 11.81
C ASN A 381 -1.36 29.22 12.44
N SER A 382 -1.89 28.30 13.25
CA SER A 382 -3.12 28.53 14.02
C SER A 382 -2.96 29.70 14.99
N SER A 383 -1.88 29.71 15.79
CA SER A 383 -1.63 30.78 16.76
C SER A 383 -1.33 32.11 16.09
N HIS A 384 -0.62 32.12 14.96
CA HIS A 384 -0.32 33.34 14.21
C HIS A 384 -1.63 33.97 13.70
N LEU A 385 -2.48 33.19 13.05
CA LEU A 385 -3.77 33.67 12.55
C LEU A 385 -4.68 34.15 13.70
N TYR A 386 -4.70 33.41 14.81
CA TYR A 386 -5.47 33.79 16.00
C TYR A 386 -5.04 35.15 16.57
N ASN A 387 -3.73 35.42 16.58
CA ASN A 387 -3.18 36.70 17.01
C ASN A 387 -3.48 37.82 16.03
N SER A 388 -3.43 37.56 14.71
CA SER A 388 -3.73 38.56 13.67
C SER A 388 -5.18 39.08 13.77
N TYR A 389 -6.12 38.25 14.22
CA TYR A 389 -7.51 38.63 14.47
C TYR A 389 -7.77 39.17 15.89
N GLY A 390 -6.74 39.45 16.69
CA GLY A 390 -6.87 40.03 18.02
C GLY A 390 -7.39 39.07 19.10
N GLY A 391 -7.22 37.76 18.92
CA GLY A 391 -7.68 36.77 19.89
C GLY A 391 -6.98 36.88 21.26
N THR A 392 -7.77 37.00 22.33
CA THR A 392 -7.28 37.20 23.70
C THR A 392 -6.93 35.88 24.42
N ASN A 393 -7.67 34.80 24.13
CA ASN A 393 -7.57 33.52 24.83
C ASN A 393 -6.68 32.50 24.11
N ARG A 394 -5.37 32.77 24.04
CA ARG A 394 -4.38 31.90 23.37
C ARG A 394 -4.35 30.47 23.90
N LYS A 395 -4.53 30.29 25.21
CA LYS A 395 -4.57 28.95 25.85
C LYS A 395 -5.73 28.11 25.30
N SER A 396 -6.88 28.75 25.05
CA SER A 396 -8.03 28.09 24.46
C SER A 396 -7.70 27.63 23.03
N ASN A 397 -7.14 28.52 22.19
CA ASN A 397 -6.77 28.15 20.82
C ASN A 397 -5.82 26.95 20.78
N VAL A 398 -4.79 26.92 21.63
CA VAL A 398 -3.85 25.79 21.71
C VAL A 398 -4.56 24.48 22.09
N LEU A 399 -5.44 24.50 23.09
CA LEU A 399 -6.22 23.31 23.46
C LEU A 399 -7.13 22.86 22.31
N TYR A 400 -7.78 23.80 21.61
CA TYR A 400 -8.59 23.49 20.44
C TYR A 400 -7.75 22.87 19.31
N THR A 401 -6.53 23.35 19.06
CA THR A 401 -5.64 22.75 18.05
C THR A 401 -5.27 21.31 18.40
N ILE A 402 -5.03 21.00 19.69
CA ILE A 402 -4.64 19.65 20.13
C ILE A 402 -5.82 18.68 20.06
N PHE A 403 -7.01 19.09 20.51
CA PHE A 403 -8.15 18.17 20.68
C PHE A 403 -9.08 18.06 19.48
N PHE A 404 -9.17 19.09 18.63
CA PHE A 404 -10.15 19.12 17.55
C PHE A 404 -9.70 18.30 16.33
N ILE A 405 -8.42 18.40 15.96
CA ILE A 405 -7.78 17.58 14.92
C ILE A 405 -6.47 17.05 15.50
N PRO A 406 -6.48 15.84 16.09
CA PRO A 406 -5.26 15.26 16.65
C PRO A 406 -4.23 14.99 15.55
N ALA A 407 -2.96 15.25 15.88
CA ALA A 407 -1.79 14.91 15.08
C ALA A 407 -1.37 13.45 15.27
#